data_AF-A0A352PYG0-F1
#
_entry.id   AF-A0A352PYG0-F1
#
_cell.length_a   1.000
_cell.length_b   1.000
_cell.length_c   1.000
_cell.angle_alpha   90.00
_cell.angle_beta   90.00
_cell.angle_gamma   90.00
#
_symmetry.space_group_name_H-M   'P 1'
#
loop_
_entity.id
_entity.type
_entity.pdbx_description
1 polymer ?
#
loop_
_entity_poly.entity_id
_entity_poly.type
_entity_poly.pdbx_seq_one_letter_code
_entity_poly.pdbx_strand_id
1 'polypeptide(L)'
;TPAEALRAATLGGAAALGLQHEVGSLEPGKRCDLLVLDSGTHQELPYHWGVNLVTGVIAGGEVVVCDRQLVCAAPAPPMSPADGGPA
;
A
#
# COMPACT_ATOMS: atom_id res chain seq x y z
N THR A 1 -10.03 13.25 9.45
CA THR A 1 -10.96 12.12 9.62
C THR A 1 -10.30 10.80 9.22
N PRO A 2 -10.83 9.61 9.56
CA PRO A 2 -10.24 8.34 9.11
C PRO A 2 -10.12 8.23 7.58
N ALA A 3 -11.13 8.72 6.85
CA ALA A 3 -11.10 8.79 5.39
C ALA A 3 -9.97 9.70 4.85
N GLU A 4 -9.78 10.88 5.45
CA GLU A 4 -8.69 11.79 5.07
C GLU A 4 -7.32 11.21 5.39
N ALA A 5 -7.18 10.48 6.51
CA ALA A 5 -5.94 9.80 6.86
C ALA A 5 -5.61 8.69 5.85
N LEU A 6 -6.59 7.88 5.46
CA LEU A 6 -6.42 6.88 4.39
C LEU A 6 -6.04 7.54 3.07
N ARG A 7 -6.72 8.64 2.70
CA ARG A 7 -6.39 9.42 1.50
C ARG A 7 -4.96 9.97 1.57
N ALA A 8 -4.55 10.53 2.69
CA ALA A 8 -3.19 11.06 2.88
C ALA A 8 -2.13 9.95 2.75
N ALA A 9 -2.39 8.77 3.30
CA ALA A 9 -1.49 7.60 3.24
C ALA A 9 -1.42 6.93 1.86
N THR A 10 -2.30 7.28 0.92
CA THR A 10 -2.40 6.67 -0.42
C THR A 10 -2.29 7.74 -1.50
N LEU A 11 -3.40 8.16 -2.10
CA LEU A 11 -3.46 9.12 -3.20
C LEU A 11 -2.85 10.48 -2.85
N GLY A 12 -2.99 10.92 -1.60
CA GLY A 12 -2.42 12.17 -1.11
C GLY A 12 -0.90 12.15 -1.11
N GLY A 13 -0.29 11.07 -0.62
CA GLY A 13 1.16 10.85 -0.69
C GLY A 13 1.66 10.75 -2.12
N ALA A 14 0.96 9.99 -2.97
CA ALA A 14 1.27 9.90 -4.39
C ALA A 14 1.22 11.28 -5.08
N ALA A 15 0.20 12.08 -4.78
CA ALA A 15 0.06 13.43 -5.32
C ALA A 15 1.16 14.38 -4.85
N ALA A 16 1.59 14.27 -3.59
CA ALA A 16 2.70 15.06 -3.06
C ALA A 16 4.03 14.78 -3.78
N LEU A 17 4.19 13.56 -4.34
CA LEU A 17 5.35 13.14 -5.11
C LEU A 17 5.17 13.27 -6.63
N GLY A 18 4.02 13.75 -7.11
CA GLY A 18 3.71 13.82 -8.55
C GLY A 18 3.40 12.48 -9.22
N LEU A 19 3.18 11.42 -8.43
CA LEU A 19 2.95 10.04 -8.88
C LEU A 19 1.46 9.63 -8.88
N GLN A 20 0.52 10.57 -8.68
CA GLN A 20 -0.91 10.28 -8.58
C GLN A 20 -1.53 9.62 -9.82
N HIS A 21 -0.86 9.71 -10.97
CA HIS A 21 -1.28 9.06 -12.21
C HIS A 21 -0.78 7.61 -12.32
N GLU A 22 0.13 7.19 -11.45
CA GLU A 22 0.77 5.88 -11.48
C GLU A 22 0.41 5.01 -10.28
N VAL A 23 0.29 5.59 -9.08
CA VAL A 23 0.07 4.88 -7.81
C VAL A 23 -0.88 5.62 -6.87
N GLY A 24 -1.29 4.95 -5.78
CA GLY A 24 -2.04 5.56 -4.68
C GLY A 24 -3.57 5.56 -4.85
N SER A 25 -4.11 5.03 -5.95
CA SER A 25 -5.55 4.78 -6.10
C SER A 25 -5.85 3.54 -6.94
N LEU A 26 -7.09 3.05 -6.83
CA LEU A 26 -7.57 1.84 -7.49
C LEU A 26 -8.23 2.19 -8.83
N GLU A 27 -7.41 2.37 -9.86
CA GLU A 27 -7.88 2.76 -11.20
C GLU A 27 -7.20 1.90 -12.26
N PRO A 28 -7.91 1.50 -13.34
CA PRO A 28 -7.29 0.78 -14.45
C PRO A 28 -6.10 1.56 -15.06
N GLY A 29 -5.02 0.86 -15.37
CA GLY A 29 -3.80 1.43 -15.93
C GLY A 29 -2.77 1.92 -14.91
N LYS A 30 -3.14 2.02 -13.62
CA LYS A 30 -2.19 2.29 -12.53
C LYS A 30 -1.49 1.02 -12.06
N ARG A 31 -0.37 1.17 -11.37
CA ARG A 31 0.34 0.06 -10.74
C ARG A 31 -0.55 -0.58 -9.67
N CYS A 32 -0.58 -1.91 -9.65
CA CYS A 32 -1.38 -2.68 -8.72
C CYS A 32 -0.62 -2.90 -7.41
N ASP A 33 -0.60 -1.87 -6.56
CA ASP A 33 -0.06 -1.91 -5.19
C ASP A 33 -1.23 -1.81 -4.19
N LEU A 34 -1.58 -2.93 -3.54
CA LEU A 34 -2.81 -3.11 -2.76
C LEU A 34 -2.56 -3.81 -1.43
N LEU A 35 -3.31 -3.39 -0.41
CA LEU A 35 -3.47 -4.10 0.85
C LEU A 35 -4.89 -4.61 0.98
N VAL A 36 -5.04 -5.89 1.38
CA VAL A 36 -6.32 -6.46 1.80
C VAL A 36 -6.32 -6.47 3.33
N LEU A 37 -7.32 -5.82 3.92
CA LEU A 37 -7.44 -5.64 5.36
C LEU A 37 -8.64 -6.41 5.88
N ASP A 38 -8.47 -7.08 7.01
CA ASP A 38 -9.56 -7.70 7.80
C ASP A 38 -10.30 -6.62 8.59
N SER A 39 -11.15 -5.86 7.89
CA SER A 39 -12.00 -4.83 8.49
C SER A 39 -13.26 -4.63 7.65
N GLY A 40 -14.39 -4.39 8.33
CA GLY A 40 -15.66 -4.14 7.67
C GLY A 40 -15.76 -2.73 7.07
N THR A 41 -14.98 -1.78 7.59
CA THR A 41 -14.98 -0.39 7.11
C THR A 41 -13.71 0.36 7.49
N HIS A 42 -13.27 1.28 6.64
CA HIS A 42 -12.11 2.15 6.90
C HIS A 42 -12.24 2.98 8.21
N GLN A 43 -13.45 3.14 8.75
CA GLN A 43 -13.68 3.82 10.03
C GLN A 43 -13.13 3.03 11.23
N GLU A 44 -12.98 1.72 11.11
CA GLU A 44 -12.48 0.85 12.18
C GLU A 44 -10.95 0.91 12.32
N LEU A 45 -10.24 1.29 11.25
CA LEU A 45 -8.77 1.26 11.20
C LEU A 45 -8.08 1.97 12.37
N PRO A 46 -8.50 3.18 12.82
CA PRO A 46 -7.85 3.85 13.94
C PRO A 46 -8.00 3.12 15.28
N TYR A 47 -9.02 2.27 15.42
CA TYR A 47 -9.29 1.52 16.65
C TYR A 47 -8.46 0.24 16.75
N HIS A 48 -7.88 -0.23 15.65
CA HIS A 48 -7.01 -1.41 15.59
C HIS A 48 -5.52 -1.04 15.61
N TRP A 49 -5.17 0.03 16.31
CA TRP A 49 -3.77 0.46 16.43
C TRP A 49 -2.91 -0.62 17.07
N GLY A 50 -1.77 -0.96 16.45
CA GLY A 50 -0.87 -2.02 16.91
C GLY A 50 -1.33 -3.45 16.57
N VAL A 51 -2.46 -3.62 15.88
CA VAL A 51 -2.91 -4.92 15.36
C VAL A 51 -2.61 -4.98 13.87
N ASN A 52 -2.04 -6.10 13.42
CA ASN A 52 -1.88 -6.33 11.98
C ASN A 52 -3.19 -6.86 11.37
N LEU A 53 -3.95 -5.97 10.73
CA LEU A 53 -5.16 -6.32 9.99
C LEU A 53 -4.89 -6.88 8.58
N VAL A 54 -3.66 -6.78 8.07
CA VAL A 54 -3.33 -7.17 6.70
C VAL A 54 -3.51 -8.68 6.54
N THR A 55 -4.39 -9.10 5.63
CA THR A 55 -4.59 -10.50 5.25
C THR A 55 -3.91 -10.84 3.94
N GLY A 56 -3.76 -9.86 3.05
CA GLY A 56 -3.10 -10.01 1.76
C GLY A 56 -2.41 -8.74 1.30
N VAL A 57 -1.39 -8.91 0.47
CA VAL A 57 -0.63 -7.82 -0.14
C VAL A 57 -0.37 -8.18 -1.59
N ILE A 58 -0.69 -7.24 -2.48
CA ILE A 58 -0.36 -7.30 -3.90
C ILE A 58 0.58 -6.13 -4.17
N ALA A 59 1.74 -6.40 -4.77
CA ALA A 59 2.74 -5.38 -5.10
C ALA A 59 3.16 -5.53 -6.56
N GLY A 60 2.99 -4.47 -7.36
CA GLY A 60 3.25 -4.52 -8.79
C GLY A 60 2.40 -5.55 -9.55
N GLY A 61 1.24 -5.95 -9.02
CA GLY A 61 0.38 -6.99 -9.59
C GLY A 61 0.69 -8.42 -9.13
N GLU A 62 1.75 -8.61 -8.33
CA GLU A 62 2.12 -9.92 -7.77
C GLU A 62 1.58 -10.08 -6.35
N VAL A 63 0.99 -11.23 -6.04
CA VAL A 63 0.57 -11.56 -4.67
C VAL A 63 1.81 -11.93 -3.86
N VAL A 64 2.17 -11.09 -2.88
CA VAL A 64 3.34 -11.31 -2.02
C VAL A 64 2.97 -11.80 -0.63
N VAL A 65 1.75 -11.50 -0.16
CA VAL A 65 1.16 -12.04 1.07
C VAL A 65 -0.23 -12.58 0.77
N CYS A 66 -0.54 -13.79 1.24
CA CYS A 66 -1.86 -14.40 1.20
C CYS A 66 -2.14 -15.09 2.54
N ASP A 67 -3.35 -14.95 3.10
CA ASP A 67 -3.72 -15.51 4.41
C ASP A 67 -2.70 -15.21 5.52
N ARG A 68 -2.19 -13.97 5.54
CA ARG A 68 -1.12 -13.50 6.46
C ARG A 68 0.22 -14.24 6.33
N GLN A 69 0.42 -14.99 5.26
CA GLN A 69 1.65 -15.73 4.95
C GLN A 69 2.35 -15.10 3.74
N LEU A 70 3.67 -14.97 3.78
CA LEU A 70 4.46 -14.58 2.61
C LEU A 70 4.43 -15.74 1.60
N VAL A 71 3.97 -15.48 0.37
CA VAL A 71 3.75 -16.52 -0.65
C VAL A 71 4.83 -16.58 -1.73
N CYS A 72 5.51 -15.47 -2.02
CA CYS A 72 6.65 -15.43 -2.93
C CYS A 72 7.67 -14.40 -2.44
N ALA A 73 8.92 -14.83 -2.23
CA ALA A 73 10.06 -13.94 -2.02
C ALA A 73 10.73 -13.67 -3.37
N ALA A 74 10.14 -12.83 -4.22
CA ALA A 74 10.97 -12.16 -5.22
C ALA A 74 11.85 -11.15 -4.44
N PRO A 75 13.18 -11.13 -4.62
CA PRO A 75 14.00 -10.12 -3.97
C PRO A 75 13.47 -8.74 -4.36
N ALA A 76 13.41 -7.82 -3.39
CA ALA A 76 12.99 -6.46 -3.63
C ALA A 76 13.70 -5.93 -4.90
N PRO A 77 12.98 -5.31 -5.85
CA PRO A 77 13.65 -4.67 -6.98
C PRO A 77 14.72 -3.73 -6.42
N PRO A 78 15.92 -3.68 -7.01
CA PRO A 78 16.96 -2.77 -6.53
C PRO A 78 16.35 -1.36 -6.51
N MET A 79 16.34 -0.72 -5.34
CA MET A 79 15.94 0.68 -5.24
C MET A 79 16.73 1.46 -6.28
N SER A 80 16.03 2.28 -7.06
CA SER A 80 16.69 3.13 -8.05
C SER A 80 17.61 4.09 -7.29
N PRO A 81 18.81 4.42 -7.81
CA PRO A 81 19.68 5.42 -7.18
C PRO A 81 19.03 6.82 -7.06
N ALA A 82 17.85 7.02 -7.64
CA ALA A 82 17.04 8.24 -7.52
C ALA A 82 16.19 8.32 -6.22
N ASP A 83 15.98 7.22 -5.49
CA ASP A 83 15.07 7.13 -4.34
C ASP A 83 15.72 7.59 -3.01
N GLY A 84 16.62 8.57 -3.07
CA GLY A 84 17.52 9.01 -1.99
C GLY A 84 16.91 8.98 -0.59
N GLY A 85 17.30 7.98 0.20
CA GLY A 85 17.23 7.96 1.67
C GLY A 85 18.59 8.32 2.27
N PRO A 86 18.65 8.94 3.46
CA PRO A 86 19.90 9.44 4.02
C PRO A 86 20.87 8.28 4.33
N ALA A 87 22.14 8.53 4.03
CA ALA A 87 23.29 7.75 4.47
C ALA A 87 23.47 7.79 6.00
#